data_AF-A0A2V3U8K9-F1
#
_entry.id   AF-A0A2V3U8K9-F1
#
_cell.length_a   1.000
_cell.length_b   1.000
_cell.length_c   1.000
_cell.angle_alpha   90.00
_cell.angle_beta   90.00
_cell.angle_gamma   90.00
#
_symmetry.space_group_name_H-M   'P 1'
#
loop_
_entity.id
_entity.type
_entity.pdbx_description
1 polymer ?
#
loop_
_entity_poly.entity_id
_entity_poly.type
_entity_poly.pdbx_seq_one_letter_code
_entity_poly.pdbx_strand_id
1 'polypeptide(L)'
;MTTAAQLAQWRDKAGVTPVQMAAAMGISPAIYADLEAGTLPIEPIHGVAAKWALLRIAVETHDGEIAAMDTELLQLVLAASRLIGRLGDTCG
;
A
#
# COMPACT_ATOMS: atom_id res chain seq x y z
N MET A 1 9.60 10.30 3.81
CA MET A 1 8.27 10.91 3.66
C MET A 1 7.75 10.54 2.29
N THR A 2 6.48 10.10 2.21
CA THR A 2 5.84 9.78 0.93
C THR A 2 5.65 11.06 0.11
N THR A 3 5.96 11.00 -1.19
CA THR A 3 5.79 12.13 -2.11
C THR A 3 4.68 11.85 -3.13
N ALA A 4 4.20 12.88 -3.81
CA ALA A 4 3.19 12.75 -4.86
C ALA A 4 3.66 11.82 -5.99
N ALA A 5 4.91 11.98 -6.43
CA ALA A 5 5.55 11.12 -7.42
C ALA A 5 5.63 9.65 -6.97
N GLN A 6 5.89 9.42 -5.68
CA GLN A 6 5.92 8.08 -5.11
C GLN A 6 4.51 7.46 -5.05
N LEU A 7 3.48 8.25 -4.75
CA LEU A 7 2.08 7.83 -4.76
C LEU A 7 1.64 7.39 -6.18
N ALA A 8 2.00 8.19 -7.19
CA ALA A 8 1.72 7.88 -8.59
C ALA A 8 2.45 6.61 -9.05
N GLN A 9 3.74 6.49 -8.75
CA GLN A 9 4.53 5.29 -9.05
C GLN A 9 3.92 4.04 -8.40
N TRP A 10 3.46 4.18 -7.16
CA TRP A 10 2.80 3.10 -6.42
C TRP A 10 1.53 2.61 -7.11
N ARG A 11 0.67 3.54 -7.50
CA ARG A 11 -0.55 3.26 -8.27
C ARG A 11 -0.24 2.60 -9.62
N ASP A 12 0.71 3.15 -10.37
CA ASP A 12 1.05 2.68 -11.72
C ASP A 12 1.55 1.23 -11.70
N LYS A 13 2.48 0.88 -10.79
CA LYS A 13 2.97 -0.50 -10.71
C LYS A 13 1.96 -1.48 -10.12
N ALA A 14 1.07 -1.01 -9.24
CA ALA A 14 -0.05 -1.81 -8.77
C ALA A 14 -1.10 -2.06 -9.88
N GLY A 15 -0.99 -1.38 -11.03
CA GLY A 15 -1.88 -1.57 -12.17
C GLY A 15 -3.32 -1.11 -11.92
N VAL A 16 -3.52 -0.20 -10.95
CA VAL A 16 -4.85 0.27 -10.55
C VAL A 16 -5.11 1.71 -11.01
N THR A 17 -6.38 2.04 -11.20
CA THR A 17 -6.82 3.40 -11.52
C THR A 17 -6.73 4.32 -10.29
N PRO A 18 -6.69 5.66 -10.46
CA PRO A 18 -6.73 6.61 -9.34
C PRO A 18 -7.93 6.40 -8.41
N VAL A 19 -9.09 6.05 -8.97
CA VAL A 19 -10.32 5.80 -8.19
C VAL A 19 -10.19 4.54 -7.33
N GLN A 20 -9.61 3.47 -7.86
CA GLN A 20 -9.36 2.24 -7.10
C GLN A 20 -8.34 2.47 -5.98
N MET A 21 -7.27 3.22 -6.26
CA MET A 21 -6.27 3.56 -5.24
C MET A 21 -6.88 4.44 -4.13
N ALA A 22 -7.68 5.44 -4.49
CA ALA A 22 -8.40 6.28 -3.53
C ALA A 22 -9.33 5.46 -2.63
N ALA A 23 -10.07 4.52 -3.22
CA ALA A 23 -10.95 3.61 -2.48
C ALA A 23 -10.16 2.70 -1.52
N ALA A 24 -9.02 2.15 -1.98
CA ALA A 24 -8.14 1.32 -1.14
C ALA A 24 -7.50 2.11 0.01
N MET A 25 -7.21 3.40 -0.21
CA MET A 25 -6.72 4.32 0.82
C MET A 25 -7.81 4.82 1.78
N GLY A 26 -9.10 4.61 1.46
CA GLY A 26 -10.21 5.08 2.27
C GLY A 26 -10.44 6.60 2.19
N ILE A 27 -10.07 7.23 1.08
CA ILE A 27 -10.24 8.67 0.84
C ILE A 27 -11.09 8.92 -0.41
N SER A 28 -11.58 10.16 -0.58
CA SER A 28 -12.32 10.51 -1.79
C SER A 28 -11.39 10.59 -3.01
N PRO A 29 -11.90 10.31 -4.23
CA PRO A 29 -11.10 10.46 -5.45
C PRO A 29 -10.56 11.88 -5.66
N ALA A 30 -11.28 12.91 -5.19
CA ALA A 30 -10.83 14.31 -5.25
C ALA A 30 -9.59 14.53 -4.38
N ILE A 31 -9.61 14.07 -3.12
CA ILE A 31 -8.45 14.19 -2.23
C ILE A 31 -7.26 13.43 -2.82
N TYR A 32 -7.48 12.22 -3.32
CA TYR A 32 -6.41 11.44 -3.95
C TYR A 32 -5.79 12.19 -5.15
N ALA A 33 -6.64 12.75 -6.02
CA ALA A 33 -6.18 13.54 -7.16
C ALA A 33 -5.35 14.76 -6.73
N ASP A 34 -5.77 15.46 -5.67
CA ASP A 34 -5.02 16.61 -5.14
C ASP A 34 -3.67 16.20 -4.53
N LEU A 35 -3.62 15.06 -3.83
CA LEU A 35 -2.37 14.52 -3.28
C LEU A 35 -1.42 14.07 -4.40
N GLU A 36 -1.93 13.40 -5.44
CA GLU A 36 -1.13 12.92 -6.57
C GLU A 36 -0.65 14.06 -7.47
N ALA A 37 -1.44 15.13 -7.63
CA ALA A 37 -1.05 16.35 -8.31
C ALA A 37 -0.09 17.23 -7.48
N GLY A 38 0.05 16.96 -6.18
CA GLY A 38 0.84 17.75 -5.24
C GLY A 38 0.22 19.11 -4.90
N THR A 39 -1.06 19.31 -5.19
CA THR A 39 -1.82 20.53 -4.79
C THR A 39 -2.19 20.49 -3.31
N LEU A 40 -2.36 19.29 -2.74
CA LEU A 40 -2.51 19.05 -1.31
C LEU A 40 -1.23 18.41 -0.74
N PRO A 41 -0.68 18.90 0.39
CA PRO A 41 0.50 18.31 0.98
C PRO A 41 0.22 16.90 1.52
N ILE A 42 1.17 16.00 1.29
CA ILE A 42 1.11 14.64 1.84
C ILE A 42 1.56 14.65 3.29
N GLU A 43 0.58 14.61 4.19
CA GLU A 43 0.79 14.32 5.61
C GLU A 43 1.13 12.84 5.88
N PRO A 44 1.78 12.51 7.01
CA PRO A 44 2.14 11.13 7.35
C PRO A 44 0.98 10.12 7.28
N ILE A 45 -0.23 10.55 7.63
CA ILE A 45 -1.42 9.69 7.58
C ILE A 45 -1.72 9.18 6.16
N HIS A 46 -1.50 10.00 5.13
CA HIS A 46 -1.70 9.59 3.74
C HIS A 46 -0.65 8.55 3.31
N GLY A 47 0.59 8.69 3.79
CA GLY A 47 1.64 7.71 3.56
C GLY A 47 1.28 6.35 4.15
N VAL A 48 0.77 6.33 5.39
CA VAL A 48 0.28 5.11 6.04
C VAL A 48 -0.91 4.52 5.27
N ALA A 49 -1.88 5.34 4.89
CA ALA A 49 -3.04 4.90 4.11
C ALA A 49 -2.62 4.29 2.76
N ALA A 50 -1.64 4.88 2.07
CA ALA A 50 -1.11 4.35 0.82
C ALA A 50 -0.40 3.00 0.99
N LYS A 51 0.37 2.81 2.06
CA LYS A 51 1.00 1.50 2.36
C LYS A 51 -0.05 0.41 2.65
N TRP A 52 -1.09 0.74 3.41
CA TRP A 52 -2.19 -0.19 3.64
C TRP A 52 -2.98 -0.49 2.36
N ALA A 53 -3.17 0.51 1.49
CA ALA A 53 -3.79 0.32 0.19
C ALA A 53 -2.97 -0.66 -0.67
N LEU A 54 -1.64 -0.51 -0.73
CA LEU A 54 -0.76 -1.44 -1.45
C LEU A 54 -0.86 -2.86 -0.91
N LEU A 55 -0.86 -3.03 0.42
CA LEU A 55 -1.03 -4.36 1.03
C LEU A 55 -2.38 -4.97 0.67
N ARG A 56 -3.45 -4.19 0.73
CA ARG A 56 -4.80 -4.64 0.40
C ARG A 56 -4.89 -5.10 -1.06
N ILE A 57 -4.36 -4.30 -1.98
CA ILE A 57 -4.31 -4.64 -3.40
C ILE A 57 -3.48 -5.91 -3.60
N ALA A 58 -2.28 -6.00 -3.01
CA ALA A 58 -1.41 -7.18 -3.09
C ALA A 58 -2.11 -8.47 -2.63
N VAL A 59 -2.91 -8.39 -1.55
CA VAL A 59 -3.69 -9.53 -1.03
C VAL A 59 -4.83 -9.89 -1.99
N GLU A 60 -5.56 -8.90 -2.50
CA GLU A 60 -6.69 -9.11 -3.42
C GLU A 60 -6.24 -9.67 -4.78
N THR A 61 -5.06 -9.28 -5.27
CA THR A 61 -4.51 -9.74 -6.56
C THR A 61 -3.59 -10.96 -6.43
N HIS A 62 -3.26 -11.38 -5.21
CA HIS A 62 -2.24 -12.39 -4.93
C HIS A 62 -0.85 -12.06 -5.50
N ASP A 63 -0.53 -10.76 -5.61
CA ASP A 63 0.74 -10.28 -6.15
C ASP A 63 1.60 -9.69 -5.02
N GLY A 64 2.57 -10.48 -4.56
CA GLY A 64 3.52 -10.08 -3.52
C GLY A 64 4.51 -9.00 -3.96
N GLU A 65 4.70 -8.77 -5.27
CA GLU A 65 5.60 -7.72 -5.76
C GLU A 65 5.06 -6.33 -5.44
N ILE A 66 3.73 -6.17 -5.38
CA ILE A 66 3.06 -4.92 -4.97
C ILE A 66 3.41 -4.56 -3.53
N ALA A 67 3.45 -5.54 -2.62
CA ALA A 67 3.85 -5.30 -1.23
C ALA A 67 5.36 -5.03 -1.08
N ALA A 68 6.19 -5.51 -2.02
CA ALA A 68 7.64 -5.29 -2.04
C ALA A 68 8.05 -3.87 -2.46
N MET A 69 7.09 -3.03 -2.89
CA MET A 69 7.33 -1.67 -3.36
C MET A 69 7.68 -0.67 -2.25
N ASP A 70 7.41 -1.02 -1.00
CA ASP A 70 7.84 -0.28 0.17
C ASP A 70 8.60 -1.22 1.11
N THR A 71 9.82 -0.83 1.49
CA THR A 71 10.70 -1.68 2.29
C THR A 71 10.10 -1.98 3.67
N GLU A 72 9.43 -1.02 4.30
CA GLU A 72 8.81 -1.25 5.62
C GLU A 72 7.65 -2.24 5.50
N LEU A 73 6.83 -2.09 4.46
CA LEU A 73 5.73 -3.02 4.17
C LEU A 73 6.25 -4.44 3.88
N LEU A 74 7.31 -4.57 3.08
CA LEU A 74 7.96 -5.86 2.82
C LEU A 74 8.45 -6.51 4.12
N GLN A 75 9.12 -5.75 4.99
CA GLN A 75 9.59 -6.29 6.28
C GLN A 75 8.42 -6.74 7.16
N LEU A 76 7.31 -6.00 7.17
CA LEU A 76 6.09 -6.39 7.88
C LEU A 76 5.53 -7.71 7.34
N VAL A 77 5.40 -7.86 6.02
CA VAL A 77 4.90 -9.09 5.39
C VAL A 77 5.81 -10.27 5.74
N LEU A 78 7.14 -10.13 5.60
CA LEU A 78 8.09 -11.19 5.95
C LEU A 78 8.04 -11.56 7.43
N ALA A 79 7.92 -10.58 8.33
CA ALA A 79 7.78 -10.82 9.76
C ALA A 79 6.48 -11.57 10.08
N ALA A 80 5.37 -11.18 9.44
CA ALA A 80 4.08 -11.85 9.58
C ALA A 80 4.13 -13.30 9.07
N SER A 81 4.74 -13.55 7.90
CA SER A 81 4.92 -14.91 7.37
C SER A 81 5.71 -15.82 8.32
N ARG A 82 6.78 -15.31 8.93
CA ARG A 82 7.56 -16.06 9.95
C ARG A 82 6.77 -16.32 11.23
N LEU A 83 5.86 -15.43 11.60
CA LEU A 83 4.99 -15.62 12.75
C LEU A 83 3.96 -16.72 12.47
N ILE A 84 3.32 -16.68 11.30
CA ILE A 84 2.32 -17.67 10.87
C ILE A 84 2.93 -19.07 10.75
N GLY A 85 4.13 -19.19 10.14
CA GLY A 85 4.82 -20.48 10.03
C GLY A 85 5.05 -21.13 11.41
N ARG A 86 5.49 -20.34 12.39
CA ARG A 86 5.69 -20.84 13.78
C ARG A 86 4.39 -21.29 14.44
N LEU A 87 3.26 -20.63 14.17
CA LEU A 87 1.96 -21.06 14.69
C LEU A 87 1.52 -22.39 14.06
N GLY A 88 1.79 -22.60 12.76
CA GLY A 88 1.55 -23.86 12.08
C GLY A 88 2.34 -25.02 12.69
N ASP A 89 3.61 -24.79 13.03
CA ASP A 89 4.48 -25.80 13.64
C ASP A 89 4.05 -26.19 15.08
N THR A 90 3.36 -25.30 15.81
CA THR A 90 2.85 -25.59 17.17
C THR A 90 1.53 -26.36 17.21
N CYS A 91 0.88 -26.57 16.06
CA CYS A 91 -0.39 -27.29 15.95
C CYS A 91 -0.24 -28.69 15.34
N GLY A 92 0.99 -29.14 15.06
CA GLY A 92 1.33 -30.46 14.52
C GLY A 92 1.80 -31.45 15.57
#